data_AF-A0A949Y1F0-F1
#
_entry.id   AF-A0A949Y1F0-F1
#
_cell.length_a   1.000
_cell.length_b   1.000
_cell.length_c   1.000
_cell.angle_alpha   90.00
_cell.angle_beta   90.00
_cell.angle_gamma   90.00
#
_symmetry.space_group_name_H-M   'P 1'
#
loop_
_entity.id
_entity.type
_entity.pdbx_description
1 polymer ?
#
loop_
_entity_poly.entity_id
_entity_poly.type
_entity_poly.pdbx_seq_one_letter_code
_entity_poly.pdbx_strand_id
1 'polypeptide(L)' 'MAKTCLIEKSKRTPKFKVRKHNRCLRCGRPKGYLRKFALCRICFRELAHAG' A
#
# COMPACT_ATOMS: atom_id res chain seq x y z
N MET A 1 8.45 3.79 -7.33
CA MET A 1 6.97 3.71 -7.32
C MET A 1 6.54 2.28 -7.62
N ALA A 2 5.36 1.82 -7.18
CA ALA A 2 4.92 0.45 -7.49
C ALA A 2 4.46 0.33 -8.95
N LYS A 3 4.68 -0.84 -9.57
CA LYS A 3 4.18 -1.11 -10.93
C LYS A 3 2.66 -1.00 -10.97
N THR A 4 2.13 -0.28 -11.95
CA THR A 4 0.69 -0.03 -12.15
C THR A 4 -0.11 -1.34 -12.25
N CYS A 5 0.40 -2.31 -13.03
CA CYS A 5 -0.20 -3.64 -13.16
C CYS A 5 -0.37 -4.37 -11.82
N LEU A 6 0.56 -4.19 -10.87
CA LEU A 6 0.49 -4.81 -9.55
C LEU A 6 -0.48 -4.09 -8.61
N ILE A 7 -0.66 -2.78 -8.77
CA ILE A 7 -1.66 -2.00 -8.03
C ILE A 7 -3.05 -2.48 -8.45
N GLU A 8 -3.33 -2.55 -9.75
CA GLU A 8 -4.61 -3.02 -10.27
C GLU A 8 -4.90 -4.48 -9.89
N LYS A 9 -3.90 -5.36 -9.96
CA LYS A 9 -4.03 -6.74 -9.48
C LYS A 9 -4.43 -6.81 -8.00
N SER A 10 -3.95 -5.88 -7.17
CA SER A 10 -4.24 -5.84 -5.73
C SER A 10 -5.63 -5.29 -5.41
N LYS A 11 -6.24 -4.51 -6.32
CA LYS A 11 -7.61 -4.00 -6.17
C LYS A 11 -8.65 -5.10 -6.46
N ARG A 12 -8.34 -6.02 -7.37
CA ARG A 12 -9.20 -7.15 -7.72
C ARG A 12 -9.37 -8.11 -6.55
N THR A 13 -10.56 -8.70 -6.43
CA THR A 13 -10.85 -9.77 -5.46
C THR A 13 -10.03 -11.01 -5.80
N PRO A 14 -9.11 -11.46 -4.93
CA PRO A 14 -8.32 -12.65 -5.22
C PRO A 14 -9.16 -13.92 -5.06
N LYS A 15 -8.86 -14.96 -5.86
CA LYS A 15 -9.49 -16.29 -5.75
C LYS A 15 -9.44 -16.87 -4.33
N PHE A 16 -8.36 -16.59 -3.59
CA PHE A 16 -8.18 -17.03 -2.21
C PHE A 16 -7.96 -15.84 -1.30
N LYS A 17 -8.70 -15.77 -0.18
CA LYS A 17 -8.66 -14.66 0.79
C LYS A 17 -7.24 -14.37 1.29
N VAL A 18 -6.43 -15.41 1.50
CA VAL A 18 -5.04 -15.31 1.98
C VAL A 18 -4.09 -14.58 1.04
N ARG A 19 -4.44 -14.41 -0.24
CA ARG A 19 -3.60 -13.71 -1.24
C ARG A 19 -3.74 -12.18 -1.19
N LYS A 20 -4.70 -11.67 -0.42
CA LYS A 20 -4.89 -10.22 -0.25
C LYS A 20 -3.73 -9.68 0.58
N HIS A 21 -3.01 -8.71 0.03
CA HIS A 21 -1.91 -8.03 0.71
C HIS A 21 -2.16 -6.53 0.72
N ASN A 22 -1.73 -5.87 1.79
CA ASN A 22 -1.93 -4.44 1.93
C ASN A 22 -0.87 -3.68 1.12
N ARG A 23 -1.31 -2.60 0.46
CA ARG A 23 -0.46 -1.67 -0.26
C ARG A 23 -0.74 -0.27 0.23
N CYS A 24 0.29 0.57 0.26
CA CYS A 24 0.14 1.99 0.56
C CYS A 24 -0.86 2.64 -0.41
N LEU A 25 -1.83 3.39 0.12
CA LEU A 25 -2.83 4.08 -0.70
C LEU A 25 -2.23 5.18 -1.59
N ARG A 26 -1.14 5.84 -1.14
CA ARG A 26 -0.50 6.93 -1.88
C ARG A 26 0.44 6.46 -2.99
N CYS A 27 1.33 5.51 -2.69
CA CYS A 27 2.42 5.12 -3.61
C CYS A 27 2.38 3.65 -4.06
N GLY A 28 1.42 2.86 -3.57
CA GLY A 28 1.25 1.44 -3.95
C GLY A 28 2.31 0.48 -3.39
N ARG A 29 3.19 0.95 -2.49
CA ARG A 29 4.29 0.15 -1.93
C ARG A 29 3.75 -1.05 -1.13
N PRO A 30 4.24 -2.28 -1.39
CA PRO A 30 3.75 -3.49 -0.72
C PRO A 30 4.38 -3.76 0.65
N LYS A 31 5.54 -3.14 0.96
CA LYS A 31 6.29 -3.37 2.19
C LYS A 31 6.19 -2.19 3.16
N GLY A 32 6.24 -2.49 4.45
CA GLY A 32 6.23 -1.48 5.53
C GLY A 32 4.91 -0.72 5.59
N TYR A 33 3.79 -1.44 5.46
CA TYR A 33 2.44 -0.89 5.53
C TYR A 33 1.99 -0.70 6.98
N LEU A 34 1.65 0.54 7.34
CA LEU A 34 1.12 0.92 8.64
C LEU A 34 -0.41 0.87 8.57
N ARG A 35 -1.02 -0.13 9.24
CA ARG A 35 -2.46 -0.39 9.14
C ARG A 35 -3.32 0.77 9.64
N LYS A 36 -2.90 1.45 10.71
CA LYS A 36 -3.62 2.60 11.29
C LYS A 36 -3.80 3.76 10.31
N PHE A 37 -2.81 3.98 9.43
CA PHE A 37 -2.77 5.12 8.51
C PHE A 37 -2.99 4.72 7.04
N ALA A 38 -3.06 3.43 6.74
CA ALA A 38 -3.13 2.88 5.38
C ALA A 38 -2.01 3.34 4.43
N LEU A 39 -0.84 3.68 4.98
CA LEU A 39 0.32 4.21 4.27
C LEU A 39 1.55 3.34 4.45
N CYS A 40 2.55 3.50 3.57
CA CYS A 40 3.88 2.94 3.83
C CYS A 40 4.69 3.84 4.76
N ARG A 41 5.70 3.26 5.42
CA ARG A 41 6.61 3.99 6.32
C ARG A 41 7.25 5.25 5.74
N ILE A 42 7.47 5.31 4.42
CA ILE A 42 8.09 6.48 3.76
C ILE A 42 7.07 7.59 3.58
N CYS A 43 5.92 7.30 2.95
CA CYS A 43 4.86 8.29 2.77
C CYS A 43 4.32 8.79 4.10
N PHE A 44 4.27 7.92 5.12
CA PHE A 44 3.95 8.33 6.48
C PHE A 44 4.98 9.32 7.02
N ARG A 45 6.28 9.04 6.92
CA ARG A 45 7.35 9.94 7.36
C ARG A 45 7.29 11.29 6.64
N GLU A 46 7.11 11.30 5.32
CA GLU A 46 6.97 12.54 4.53
C GLU A 46 5.78 13.38 4.99
N LEU A 47 4.63 12.76 5.22
CA LEU A 47 3.42 13.45 5.68
C LEU A 47 3.55 13.92 7.13
N ALA A 48 4.22 13.15 7.98
CA ALA A 48 4.48 13.51 9.37
C ALA A 48 5.49 14.66 9.50
N HIS A 49 6.45 14.79 8.58
CA HIS A 49 7.36 15.95 8.56
C HIS A 49 6.75 17.20 7.93
N ALA A 50 5.72 17.05 7.09
CA ALA A 50 5.00 18.16 6.49
C ALA A 50 3.89 18.73 7.39
N GLY A 51 3.73 18.17 8.60
CA GLY A 51 2.75 18.58 9.62
C GLY A 51 3.41 19.30 10.78
#